data_AF-A0A0E3P249-F1
#
_entry.id   AF-A0A0E3P249-F1
#
_cell.length_a   1.000
_cell.length_b   1.000
_cell.length_c   1.000
_cell.angle_alpha   90.00
_cell.angle_beta   90.00
_cell.angle_gamma   90.00
#
_symmetry.space_group_name_H-M   'P 1'
#
loop_
_entity.id
_entity.type
_entity.pdbx_description
1 polymer ?
#
loop_
_entity_poly.entity_id
_entity_poly.type
_entity_poly.pdbx_seq_one_letter_code
_entity_poly.pdbx_strand_id
1 'polypeptide(L)'
;MSAGPIFEIMYTFSSALLYPVILILLFLVLFSLILIGEFLSEYAKRHRDRDNLEVQCKGLRESCLNSNFSEAARVLGNIKQNYMVSAFSREASKYLNDMNFPAIERLSEDYEIKMAKRLEQTKIVATISPMLGLMGTLIPLGPALIGLSSGDIATLANNLMIAFATTVVGLFAGIIGYVLTQIRRRWYWEDMSDIDYILDTIEEKTGD
;
A
#
# COMPACT_ATOMS: atom_id res chain seq x y z
N MET A 1 30.05 35.30 20.04
CA MET A 1 29.63 35.55 18.63
C MET A 1 28.13 35.38 18.63
N SER A 2 27.37 36.49 18.68
CA SER A 2 25.90 36.44 18.75
C SER A 2 25.39 35.74 17.50
N ALA A 3 24.87 34.53 17.65
CA ALA A 3 24.11 33.89 16.59
C ALA A 3 23.03 34.90 16.17
N GLY A 4 23.04 35.32 14.91
CA GLY A 4 22.18 36.40 14.45
C GLY A 4 20.69 36.05 14.60
N PRO A 5 19.78 37.03 14.48
CA PRO A 5 18.33 36.82 14.65
C PRO A 5 17.77 35.71 13.74
N ILE A 6 18.41 35.43 12.60
CA ILE A 6 18.06 34.33 11.70
C ILE A 6 18.21 32.96 12.38
N PHE A 7 19.28 32.76 13.15
CA PHE A 7 19.55 31.47 13.81
C PHE A 7 18.55 31.18 14.93
N GLU A 8 18.14 32.21 15.69
CA GLU A 8 17.09 32.09 16.71
C GLU A 8 15.74 31.73 16.09
N ILE A 9 15.40 32.34 14.95
CA ILE A 9 14.18 31.99 14.19
C ILE A 9 14.24 30.53 13.74
N MET A 10 15.36 30.08 13.17
CA MET A 10 15.52 28.68 12.74
C MET A 10 15.44 27.69 13.91
N TYR A 11 16.06 28.01 15.04
CA TYR A 11 16.01 27.18 16.25
C TYR A 11 14.58 27.08 16.81
N THR A 12 13.87 28.20 16.90
CA THR A 12 12.49 28.25 17.38
C THR A 12 11.58 27.45 16.47
N PHE A 13 11.74 27.60 15.16
CA PHE A 13 10.99 26.84 14.17
C PHE A 13 11.25 25.33 14.29
N SER A 14 12.52 24.91 14.32
CA SER A 14 12.90 23.50 14.46
C SER A 14 12.35 22.88 15.76
N SER A 15 12.47 23.60 16.88
CA SER A 15 11.97 23.15 18.19
C SER A 15 10.45 23.05 18.23
N ALA A 16 9.74 23.97 17.55
CA ALA A 16 8.28 23.91 17.42
C ALA A 16 7.80 22.69 16.60
N LEU A 17 8.64 22.18 15.68
CA LEU A 17 8.33 20.98 14.90
C LEU A 17 8.47 19.67 15.70
N LEU A 18 9.08 19.67 16.88
CA LEU A 18 9.32 18.44 17.66
C LEU A 18 8.02 17.69 17.95
N TYR A 19 7.03 18.39 18.55
CA TYR A 19 5.76 17.77 18.93
C TYR A 19 4.93 17.31 17.71
N PRO A 20 4.76 18.12 16.64
CA PRO A 20 4.15 17.65 15.40
C PRO A 20 4.82 16.39 14.83
N VAL A 21 6.15 16.35 14.78
CA VAL A 21 6.89 15.18 14.26
C VAL A 21 6.62 13.94 15.09
N ILE A 22 6.68 14.03 16.42
CA ILE A 22 6.41 12.91 17.32
C ILE A 22 4.95 12.42 17.19
N LEU A 23 3.99 13.34 17.08
CA LEU A 23 2.57 12.98 16.90
C LEU A 23 2.31 12.25 15.59
N ILE A 24 2.87 12.74 14.48
CA ILE A 24 2.74 12.08 13.17
C ILE A 24 3.45 10.73 13.20
N LEU A 25 4.62 10.63 13.84
CA LEU A 25 5.34 9.37 13.99
C LEU A 25 4.52 8.33 14.76
N LEU A 26 3.94 8.70 15.90
CA LEU A 26 3.06 7.81 16.67
C LEU A 26 1.84 7.38 15.86
N PHE A 27 1.24 8.30 15.09
CA PHE A 27 0.17 7.97 14.17
C PHE A 27 0.61 6.94 13.12
N LEU A 28 1.76 7.14 12.47
CA LEU A 28 2.28 6.19 11.48
C LEU A 28 2.58 4.82 12.07
N VAL A 29 3.00 4.75 13.33
CA VAL A 29 3.23 3.48 14.02
C VAL A 29 1.92 2.74 14.23
N LEU A 30 0.89 3.42 14.75
CA LEU A 30 -0.44 2.84 14.88
C LEU A 30 -0.99 2.40 13.52
N PHE A 31 -0.83 3.24 12.50
CA PHE A 31 -1.23 2.93 11.14
C PHE A 31 -0.47 1.72 10.58
N SER A 32 0.83 1.56 10.87
CA SER A 32 1.62 0.39 10.46
C SER A 32 1.11 -0.91 11.07
N LEU A 33 0.61 -0.87 12.31
CA LEU A 33 -0.01 -2.02 12.97
C LEU A 33 -1.36 -2.38 12.35
N ILE A 34 -2.17 -1.38 11.97
CA ILE A 34 -3.42 -1.59 11.23
C ILE A 34 -3.14 -2.25 9.88
N LEU A 35 -2.12 -1.77 9.15
CA LEU A 35 -1.71 -2.35 7.87
C LEU A 35 -1.28 -3.83 7.99
N ILE A 36 -0.61 -4.21 9.08
CA ILE A 36 -0.30 -5.62 9.36
C ILE A 36 -1.58 -6.42 9.52
N GLY A 37 -2.57 -5.91 10.26
CA GLY A 37 -3.86 -6.58 10.45
C GLY A 37 -4.61 -6.79 9.13
N GLU A 38 -4.67 -5.76 8.29
CA GLU A 38 -5.24 -5.86 6.94
C GLU A 38 -4.50 -6.90 6.09
N PHE A 39 -3.18 -6.87 6.12
CA PHE A 39 -2.34 -7.82 5.40
C PHE A 39 -2.55 -9.26 5.87
N LEU A 40 -2.67 -9.50 7.18
CA LEU A 40 -2.96 -10.83 7.72
C LEU A 40 -4.33 -11.34 7.27
N SER A 41 -5.35 -10.48 7.28
CA SER A 41 -6.68 -10.82 6.74
C SER A 41 -6.61 -11.15 5.25
N GLU A 42 -5.81 -10.41 4.49
CA GLU A 42 -5.60 -10.62 3.06
C GLU A 42 -4.85 -11.93 2.78
N TYR A 43 -3.78 -12.19 3.55
CA TYR A 43 -3.00 -13.42 3.51
C TYR A 43 -3.87 -14.65 3.80
N ALA A 44 -4.65 -14.62 4.89
CA ALA A 44 -5.46 -15.74 5.33
C ALA A 44 -6.59 -16.10 4.33
N LYS A 45 -7.08 -15.11 3.57
CA LYS A 45 -8.14 -15.31 2.56
C LYS A 45 -7.59 -15.63 1.16
N ARG A 46 -6.27 -15.68 0.99
CA ARG A 46 -5.64 -15.88 -0.31
C ARG A 46 -5.67 -17.36 -0.69
N HIS A 47 -6.68 -17.73 -1.48
CA HIS A 47 -6.69 -18.96 -2.27
C HIS A 47 -6.52 -18.60 -3.74
N ARG A 48 -5.43 -19.07 -4.36
CA ARG A 48 -5.15 -18.92 -5.79
C ARG A 48 -5.09 -20.30 -6.40
N ASP A 49 -5.91 -20.55 -7.42
CA ASP A 49 -6.07 -21.85 -8.06
C ASP A 49 -5.88 -21.70 -9.57
N ARG A 50 -4.63 -21.76 -10.01
CA ARG A 50 -4.26 -21.53 -11.42
C ARG A 50 -4.91 -22.54 -12.36
N ASP A 51 -4.98 -23.80 -11.95
CA ASP A 51 -5.52 -24.88 -12.76
C ASP A 51 -7.02 -24.65 -12.98
N ASN A 52 -7.74 -24.23 -11.94
CA ASN A 52 -9.16 -23.88 -12.06
C ASN A 52 -9.37 -22.65 -12.95
N LEU A 53 -8.51 -21.63 -12.85
CA LEU A 53 -8.59 -20.46 -13.72
C LEU A 53 -8.45 -20.84 -15.18
N GLU A 54 -7.47 -21.67 -15.53
CA GLU A 54 -7.25 -22.13 -16.91
C GLU A 54 -8.47 -22.90 -17.43
N VAL A 55 -9.04 -23.80 -16.62
CA VAL A 55 -10.25 -24.55 -16.98
C VAL A 55 -11.45 -23.63 -17.22
N GLN A 56 -11.66 -22.63 -16.36
CA GLN A 56 -12.76 -21.68 -16.52
C GLN A 56 -12.56 -20.77 -17.73
N CYS A 57 -11.33 -20.30 -17.98
CA CYS A 57 -11.03 -19.49 -19.17
C CYS A 57 -11.22 -20.29 -20.47
N LYS A 58 -10.89 -21.59 -20.49
CA LYS A 58 -11.23 -22.46 -21.64
C LYS A 58 -12.74 -22.55 -21.88
N GLY A 59 -13.53 -22.78 -20.82
CA GLY A 59 -14.99 -22.80 -20.92
C GLY A 59 -15.60 -21.45 -21.30
N LEU A 60 -15.01 -20.35 -20.83
CA LEU A 60 -15.36 -18.98 -21.20
C LEU A 60 -15.12 -18.74 -22.69
N ARG A 61 -13.93 -19.11 -23.18
CA ARG A 61 -13.55 -19.03 -24.58
C ARG A 61 -14.51 -19.81 -25.48
N GLU A 62 -14.82 -21.06 -25.14
CA GLU A 62 -15.76 -21.89 -25.90
C GLU A 62 -17.16 -21.26 -25.94
N SER A 63 -17.63 -20.72 -24.82
CA SER A 63 -18.95 -20.06 -24.73
C SER A 63 -18.99 -18.77 -25.55
N CYS A 64 -17.92 -17.98 -25.50
CA CYS A 64 -17.72 -16.82 -26.36
C CYS A 64 -17.75 -17.26 -27.82
N LEU A 65 -16.95 -18.24 -28.25
CA LEU A 65 -16.89 -18.77 -29.63
C LEU A 65 -18.27 -19.20 -30.16
N ASN A 66 -19.09 -19.84 -29.34
CA ASN A 66 -20.44 -20.26 -29.69
C ASN A 66 -21.49 -19.13 -29.69
N SER A 67 -21.07 -17.86 -29.53
CA SER A 67 -21.93 -16.66 -29.46
C SER A 67 -22.97 -16.71 -28.33
N ASN A 68 -22.73 -17.52 -27.30
CA ASN A 68 -23.62 -17.64 -26.16
C ASN A 68 -23.11 -16.78 -25.00
N PHE A 69 -23.25 -15.46 -25.15
CA PHE A 69 -22.77 -14.46 -24.18
C PHE A 69 -23.41 -14.59 -22.80
N SER A 70 -24.63 -15.15 -22.72
CA SER A 70 -25.30 -15.42 -21.45
C SER A 70 -24.58 -16.51 -20.64
N GLU A 71 -24.11 -17.56 -21.31
CA GLU A 71 -23.35 -18.63 -20.68
C GLU A 71 -21.92 -18.17 -20.37
N ALA A 72 -21.30 -17.40 -21.28
CA ALA A 72 -20.00 -16.78 -21.05
C ALA A 72 -20.00 -15.87 -19.81
N ALA A 73 -21.02 -15.01 -19.65
CA ALA A 73 -21.21 -14.20 -18.45
C ALA A 73 -21.38 -15.07 -17.19
N ARG A 74 -22.11 -16.18 -17.28
CA ARG A 74 -22.29 -17.11 -16.15
C ARG A 74 -20.98 -17.80 -15.75
N VAL A 75 -20.17 -18.23 -16.70
CA VAL A 75 -18.84 -18.82 -16.43
C VAL A 75 -17.93 -17.77 -15.80
N LEU A 76 -17.84 -16.58 -16.40
CA LEU A 76 -17.03 -15.47 -15.90
C LEU A 76 -17.42 -15.10 -14.45
N GLY A 77 -18.71 -14.97 -14.15
CA GLY A 77 -19.18 -14.62 -12.81
C GLY A 77 -18.94 -15.69 -11.74
N ASN A 78 -18.62 -16.92 -12.16
CA ASN A 78 -18.33 -18.06 -11.29
C ASN A 78 -16.84 -18.38 -11.16
N ILE A 79 -15.96 -17.60 -11.79
CA ILE A 79 -14.51 -17.73 -11.60
C ILE A 79 -14.20 -17.45 -10.12
N LYS A 80 -13.72 -18.49 -9.43
CA LYS A 80 -13.30 -18.41 -8.03
C LYS A 80 -11.78 -18.40 -7.98
N GLN A 81 -11.22 -17.25 -7.68
CA GLN A 81 -9.79 -17.02 -7.49
C GLN A 81 -9.56 -16.25 -6.18
N ASN A 82 -8.48 -15.48 -6.12
CA ASN A 82 -8.29 -14.50 -5.05
C ASN A 82 -9.49 -13.51 -5.03
N TYR A 83 -9.63 -12.79 -3.91
CA TYR A 83 -10.74 -11.86 -3.71
C TYR A 83 -10.83 -10.78 -4.81
N MET A 84 -9.70 -10.27 -5.33
CA MET A 84 -9.70 -9.19 -6.32
C MET A 84 -10.14 -9.67 -7.69
N VAL A 85 -9.56 -10.75 -8.20
CA VAL A 85 -9.91 -11.39 -9.47
C VAL A 85 -11.36 -11.85 -9.43
N SER A 86 -11.79 -12.52 -8.35
CA SER A 86 -13.19 -12.96 -8.24
C SER A 86 -14.19 -11.79 -8.22
N ALA A 87 -13.82 -10.67 -7.59
CA ALA A 87 -14.63 -9.46 -7.59
C ALA A 87 -14.69 -8.83 -9.00
N PHE A 88 -13.55 -8.74 -9.69
CA PHE A 88 -13.47 -8.30 -11.08
C PHE A 88 -14.33 -9.20 -11.98
N SER A 89 -14.13 -10.52 -11.97
CA SER A 89 -14.86 -11.47 -12.83
C SER A 89 -16.38 -11.38 -12.61
N ARG A 90 -16.82 -11.24 -11.35
CA ARG A 90 -18.24 -11.06 -11.03
C ARG A 90 -18.82 -9.75 -11.56
N GLU A 91 -18.05 -8.67 -11.56
CA GLU A 91 -18.48 -7.38 -12.07
C GLU A 91 -18.43 -7.33 -13.61
N ALA A 92 -17.35 -7.85 -14.20
CA ALA A 92 -17.17 -8.03 -15.64
C ALA A 92 -18.28 -8.88 -16.27
N SER A 93 -18.76 -9.92 -15.58
CA SER A 93 -19.87 -10.76 -16.06
C SER A 93 -21.14 -9.99 -16.40
N LYS A 94 -21.43 -8.89 -15.67
CA LYS A 94 -22.61 -8.05 -15.93
C LYS A 94 -22.46 -7.30 -17.25
N TYR A 95 -21.30 -6.70 -17.47
CA TYR A 95 -21.00 -5.97 -18.71
C TYR A 95 -20.87 -6.89 -19.92
N LEU A 96 -20.41 -8.14 -19.73
CA LEU A 96 -20.34 -9.14 -20.80
C LEU A 96 -21.72 -9.56 -21.29
N ASN A 97 -22.71 -9.68 -20.39
CA ASN A 97 -24.08 -9.99 -20.78
C ASN A 97 -24.71 -8.88 -21.65
N ASP A 98 -24.32 -7.63 -21.43
CA ASP A 98 -24.74 -6.47 -22.21
C ASP A 98 -23.85 -6.22 -23.45
N MET A 99 -22.89 -7.11 -23.73
CA MET A 99 -21.88 -7.00 -24.80
C MET A 99 -21.08 -5.68 -24.77
N ASN A 100 -20.89 -5.11 -23.58
CA ASN A 100 -20.18 -3.85 -23.40
C ASN A 100 -18.70 -4.08 -23.07
N PHE A 101 -17.94 -4.55 -24.07
CA PHE A 101 -16.51 -4.83 -23.94
C PHE A 101 -15.68 -3.63 -23.48
N PRO A 102 -15.89 -2.40 -23.98
CA PRO A 102 -15.14 -1.23 -23.50
C PRO A 102 -15.34 -0.96 -21.99
N ALA A 103 -16.50 -1.34 -21.42
CA ALA A 103 -16.71 -1.22 -19.98
C ALA A 103 -15.94 -2.28 -19.18
N ILE A 104 -15.66 -3.45 -19.75
CA ILE A 104 -14.85 -4.50 -19.11
C ILE A 104 -13.37 -4.10 -19.10
N GLU A 105 -12.86 -3.56 -20.21
CA GLU A 105 -11.49 -3.04 -20.31
C GLU A 105 -11.26 -1.92 -19.28
N ARG A 106 -12.15 -0.92 -19.27
CA ARG A 106 -12.13 0.15 -18.26
C ARG A 106 -12.22 -0.38 -16.82
N LEU A 107 -13.01 -1.43 -16.59
CA LEU A 107 -13.11 -2.04 -15.27
C LEU A 107 -11.75 -2.64 -14.83
N SER A 108 -10.99 -3.23 -15.74
CA SER A 108 -9.64 -3.73 -15.44
C SER A 108 -8.71 -2.60 -15.01
N GLU A 109 -8.71 -1.49 -15.75
CA GLU A 109 -7.94 -0.29 -15.40
C GLU A 109 -8.31 0.23 -13.99
N ASP A 110 -9.60 0.26 -13.64
CA ASP A 110 -10.08 0.66 -12.32
C ASP A 110 -9.54 -0.26 -11.21
N TYR A 111 -9.42 -1.57 -11.47
CA TYR A 111 -8.81 -2.53 -10.53
C TYR A 111 -7.29 -2.35 -10.43
N GLU A 112 -6.59 -2.06 -11.53
CA GLU A 112 -5.15 -1.75 -11.53
C GLU A 112 -4.88 -0.51 -10.66
N ILE A 113 -5.63 0.58 -10.87
CA ILE A 113 -5.51 1.82 -10.09
C ILE A 113 -5.78 1.54 -8.60
N LYS A 114 -6.77 0.69 -8.30
CA LYS A 114 -7.11 0.32 -6.91
C LYS A 114 -5.98 -0.48 -6.24
N MET A 115 -5.35 -1.42 -6.94
CA MET A 115 -4.19 -2.15 -6.46
C MET A 115 -3.00 -1.22 -6.23
N ALA A 116 -2.72 -0.32 -7.19
CA ALA A 116 -1.65 0.67 -7.10
C ALA A 116 -1.83 1.59 -5.88
N LYS A 117 -3.05 2.11 -5.67
CA LYS A 117 -3.38 2.97 -4.52
C LYS A 117 -3.16 2.27 -3.17
N ARG A 118 -3.49 0.98 -3.06
CA ARG A 118 -3.22 0.19 -1.85
C ARG A 118 -1.72 0.00 -1.60
N LEU A 119 -0.93 -0.14 -2.65
CA LEU A 119 0.52 -0.26 -2.57
C LEU A 119 1.19 1.08 -2.20
N GLU A 120 0.63 2.19 -2.67
CA GLU A 120 1.09 3.54 -2.36
C GLU A 120 1.05 3.81 -0.85
N GLN A 121 -0.04 3.42 -0.17
CA GLN A 121 -0.18 3.61 1.27
C GLN A 121 0.94 2.93 2.08
N THR A 122 1.27 1.68 1.76
CA THR A 122 2.36 0.96 2.45
C THR A 122 3.73 1.55 2.12
N LYS A 123 3.91 2.05 0.88
CA LYS A 123 5.14 2.71 0.42
C LYS A 123 5.37 4.04 1.15
N ILE A 124 4.32 4.84 1.34
CA ILE A 124 4.38 6.10 2.10
C ILE A 124 4.87 5.81 3.52
N VAL A 125 4.30 4.81 4.21
CA VAL A 125 4.74 4.43 5.56
C VAL A 125 6.20 3.96 5.56
N ALA A 126 6.60 3.17 4.57
CA ALA A 126 7.96 2.65 4.44
C ALA A 126 9.01 3.77 4.34
N THR A 127 8.67 4.86 3.63
CA THR A 127 9.61 5.96 3.35
C THR A 127 9.55 7.07 4.40
N ILE A 128 8.35 7.49 4.81
CA ILE A 128 8.18 8.66 5.70
C ILE A 128 8.51 8.31 7.16
N SER A 129 8.20 7.10 7.63
CA SER A 129 8.41 6.76 9.06
C SER A 129 9.88 6.83 9.49
N PRO A 130 10.86 6.29 8.74
CA PRO A 130 12.27 6.45 9.08
C PRO A 130 12.75 7.90 9.02
N MET A 131 12.24 8.69 8.06
CA MET A 131 12.59 10.12 7.93
C MET A 131 12.12 10.93 9.14
N LEU A 132 10.88 10.70 9.59
CA LEU A 132 10.37 11.33 10.81
C LEU A 132 11.10 10.87 12.07
N GLY A 133 11.47 9.59 12.16
CA GLY A 133 12.31 9.07 13.25
C GLY A 133 13.68 9.76 13.30
N LEU A 134 14.30 9.98 12.14
CA LEU A 134 15.55 10.72 12.02
C LEU A 134 15.39 12.20 12.41
N MET A 135 14.33 12.88 11.94
CA MET A 135 14.02 14.24 12.40
C MET A 135 13.84 14.33 13.92
N GLY A 136 13.20 13.30 14.51
CA GLY A 136 13.05 13.16 15.96
C GLY A 136 14.37 13.07 16.74
N THR A 137 15.50 12.72 16.10
CA THR A 137 16.83 12.80 16.72
C THR A 137 17.48 14.16 16.58
N LEU A 138 17.34 14.78 15.40
CA LEU A 138 18.06 16.00 15.06
C LEU A 138 17.49 17.23 15.79
N ILE A 139 16.17 17.25 16.03
CA ILE A 139 15.51 18.38 16.71
C ILE A 139 15.95 18.50 18.20
N PRO A 140 15.87 17.46 19.05
CA PRO A 140 16.24 17.55 20.46
C PRO A 140 17.76 17.63 20.69
N LEU A 141 18.59 17.37 19.68
CA LEU A 141 20.04 17.49 19.80
C LEU A 141 20.51 18.92 20.10
N GLY A 142 19.80 19.94 19.59
CA GLY A 142 20.08 21.34 19.89
C GLY A 142 19.96 21.66 21.39
N PRO A 143 18.77 21.48 22.00
CA PRO A 143 18.58 21.60 23.44
C PRO A 143 19.55 20.73 24.26
N ALA A 144 19.85 19.51 23.81
CA ALA A 144 20.77 18.59 24.50
C ALA A 144 22.19 19.15 24.62
N LEU A 145 22.75 19.70 23.53
CA LEU A 145 24.10 20.29 23.52
C LEU A 145 24.19 21.58 24.35
N ILE A 146 23.10 22.36 24.40
CA ILE A 146 23.01 23.56 25.26
C ILE A 146 22.92 23.16 26.74
N GLY A 147 22.19 22.09 27.07
CA GLY A 147 22.13 21.53 28.42
C GLY A 147 23.51 21.04 28.88
N LEU A 148 24.26 20.39 27.99
CA LEU A 148 25.63 19.93 28.26
C LEU A 148 26.57 21.10 28.58
N SER A 149 26.53 22.18 27.80
CA SER A 149 27.39 23.34 28.06
C SER A 149 27.06 24.05 29.37
N SER A 150 25.83 23.87 29.87
CA SER A 150 25.35 24.41 31.14
C SER A 150 25.55 23.46 32.32
N GLY A 151 26.10 22.25 32.11
CA GLY A 151 26.27 21.22 33.14
C GLY A 151 24.99 20.48 33.54
N ASP A 152 23.88 20.66 32.82
CA ASP A 152 22.61 20.00 33.07
C ASP A 152 22.54 18.63 32.37
N ILE A 153 23.03 17.62 33.07
CA ILE A 153 23.06 16.23 32.59
C ILE A 153 21.65 15.63 32.51
N ALA A 154 20.69 16.11 33.32
CA ALA A 154 19.33 15.58 33.33
C ALA A 154 18.59 15.95 32.04
N THR A 155 18.67 17.22 31.64
CA THR A 155 18.10 17.70 30.37
C THR A 155 18.77 17.03 29.17
N LEU A 156 20.09 16.82 29.21
CA LEU A 156 20.81 16.07 28.19
C LEU A 156 20.27 14.64 28.05
N ALA A 157 20.15 13.91 29.16
CA ALA A 157 19.70 12.52 29.17
C ALA A 157 18.26 12.38 28.64
N ASN A 158 17.34 13.25 29.06
CA ASN A 158 15.94 13.21 28.61
C ASN A 158 15.81 13.46 27.10
N ASN A 159 16.51 14.45 26.56
CA ASN A 159 16.48 14.75 25.12
C ASN A 159 17.08 13.61 24.28
N LEU A 160 18.13 12.96 24.77
CA LEU A 160 18.72 11.78 24.14
C LEU A 160 17.77 10.57 24.16
N MET A 161 17.09 10.31 25.28
CA MET A 161 16.11 9.22 25.34
C MET A 161 15.00 9.40 24.30
N ILE A 162 14.47 10.62 24.17
CA ILE A 162 13.46 10.95 23.16
C ILE A 162 14.02 10.68 21.75
N ALA A 163 15.22 11.20 21.44
CA ALA A 163 15.88 11.01 20.15
C ALA A 163 16.06 9.52 19.78
N PHE A 164 16.57 8.71 20.70
CA PHE A 164 16.77 7.29 20.44
C PHE A 164 15.43 6.55 20.25
N ALA A 165 14.44 6.85 21.09
CA ALA A 165 13.12 6.25 21.00
C ALA A 165 12.45 6.55 19.64
N THR A 166 12.48 7.81 19.17
CA THR A 166 11.87 8.17 17.89
C THR A 166 12.52 7.46 16.70
N THR A 167 13.83 7.22 16.75
CA THR A 167 14.54 6.50 15.68
C THR A 167 14.13 5.05 15.63
N VAL A 168 14.18 4.37 16.78
CA VAL A 168 13.84 2.94 16.88
C VAL A 168 12.42 2.71 16.39
N VAL A 169 11.49 3.55 16.85
CA VAL A 169 10.07 3.46 16.49
C VAL A 169 9.83 3.82 15.02
N GLY A 170 10.48 4.85 14.48
CA GLY A 170 10.35 5.23 13.08
C GLY A 170 10.92 4.21 12.11
N LEU A 171 12.07 3.62 12.44
CA LEU A 171 12.64 2.53 11.66
C LEU A 171 11.76 1.28 11.71
N PHE A 172 11.23 0.93 12.88
CA PHE A 172 10.31 -0.20 13.04
C PHE A 172 9.08 -0.08 12.13
N ALA A 173 8.38 1.06 12.16
CA ALA A 173 7.23 1.32 11.28
C ALA A 173 7.63 1.32 9.79
N GLY A 174 8.80 1.85 9.46
CA GLY A 174 9.34 1.86 8.10
C GLY A 174 9.63 0.45 7.56
N ILE A 175 10.25 -0.42 8.39
CA ILE A 175 10.52 -1.82 8.04
C ILE A 175 9.21 -2.56 7.77
N ILE A 176 8.20 -2.38 8.63
CA ILE A 176 6.87 -2.96 8.41
C ILE A 176 6.30 -2.51 7.07
N GLY A 177 6.26 -1.21 6.82
CA GLY A 177 5.76 -0.66 5.56
C GLY A 177 6.49 -1.23 4.34
N TYR A 178 7.82 -1.37 4.43
CA TYR A 178 8.65 -1.92 3.35
C TYR A 178 8.31 -3.38 3.08
N VAL A 179 8.30 -4.24 4.11
CA VAL A 179 8.00 -5.67 3.97
C VAL A 179 6.60 -5.88 3.38
N LEU A 180 5.60 -5.17 3.90
CA LEU A 180 4.23 -5.23 3.37
C LEU A 180 4.16 -4.80 1.90
N THR A 181 4.86 -3.73 1.53
CA THR A 181 4.95 -3.26 0.14
C THR A 181 5.57 -4.32 -0.77
N GLN A 182 6.64 -4.97 -0.34
CA GLN A 182 7.31 -6.00 -1.15
C GLN A 182 6.38 -7.20 -1.43
N ILE A 183 5.68 -7.69 -0.41
CA ILE A 183 4.80 -8.84 -0.56
C ILE A 183 3.56 -8.48 -1.41
N ARG A 184 2.88 -7.37 -1.07
CA ARG A 184 1.69 -6.90 -1.82
C ARG A 184 2.01 -6.62 -3.29
N ARG A 185 3.19 -6.07 -3.60
CA ARG A 185 3.58 -5.80 -4.99
C ARG A 185 3.60 -7.09 -5.82
N ARG A 186 4.20 -8.16 -5.29
CA ARG A 186 4.23 -9.46 -5.98
C ARG A 186 2.83 -10.01 -6.18
N TRP A 187 2.01 -9.93 -5.14
CA TRP A 187 0.64 -10.41 -5.16
C TRP A 187 -0.24 -9.68 -6.15
N TYR A 188 -0.26 -8.35 -6.13
CA TYR A 188 -1.06 -7.57 -7.07
C TYR A 188 -0.59 -7.73 -8.51
N TRP A 189 0.71 -7.96 -8.74
CA TRP A 189 1.20 -8.28 -10.08
C TRP A 189 0.70 -9.64 -10.57
N GLU A 190 0.68 -10.65 -9.70
CA GLU A 190 0.06 -11.94 -10.00
C GLU A 190 -1.45 -11.81 -10.26
N ASP A 191 -2.14 -11.01 -9.45
CA ASP A 191 -3.58 -10.83 -9.53
C ASP A 191 -3.98 -10.04 -10.79
N MET A 192 -3.18 -9.05 -11.20
CA MET A 192 -3.37 -8.32 -12.47
C MET A 192 -3.13 -9.22 -13.67
N SER A 193 -2.06 -10.04 -13.65
CA SER A 193 -1.81 -11.02 -14.72
C SER A 193 -2.95 -12.02 -14.90
N ASP A 194 -3.63 -12.40 -13.81
CA ASP A 194 -4.81 -13.28 -13.87
C ASP A 194 -6.04 -12.52 -14.46
N ILE A 195 -6.16 -11.20 -14.25
CA ILE A 195 -7.20 -10.35 -14.85
C ILE A 195 -6.94 -10.15 -16.36
N ASP A 196 -5.71 -9.82 -16.74
CA ASP A 196 -5.31 -9.64 -18.14
C ASP A 196 -5.59 -10.91 -18.95
N TYR A 197 -5.28 -12.08 -18.40
CA TYR A 197 -5.59 -13.35 -19.04
C TYR A 197 -7.10 -13.56 -19.29
N ILE A 198 -7.95 -13.10 -18.38
CA ILE A 198 -9.41 -13.14 -18.55
C ILE A 198 -9.84 -12.17 -19.64
N LEU A 199 -9.29 -10.95 -19.67
CA LEU A 199 -9.57 -9.95 -20.70
C LEU A 199 -9.21 -10.45 -22.09
N ASP A 200 -7.97 -10.93 -22.27
CA ASP A 200 -7.49 -11.48 -23.54
C ASP A 200 -8.42 -12.59 -24.05
N THR A 201 -8.89 -13.45 -23.14
CA THR A 201 -9.83 -14.54 -23.46
C THR A 201 -11.18 -14.02 -23.97
N ILE A 202 -11.63 -12.86 -23.50
CA ILE A 202 -12.89 -12.22 -23.93
C ILE A 202 -12.68 -11.49 -25.26
N GLU A 203 -11.56 -10.81 -25.44
CA GLU A 203 -11.26 -9.97 -26.60
C GLU A 203 -10.89 -10.76 -27.86
N GLU A 204 -10.29 -11.95 -27.73
CA GLU A 204 -9.84 -12.79 -28.86
C GLU A 204 -10.98 -13.16 -29.86
N LYS A 205 -12.25 -12.96 -29.48
CA LYS A 205 -13.39 -13.09 -30.40
C LYS A 205 -13.91 -11.77 -30.98
N THR A 206 -13.74 -10.64 -30.29
CA THR A 206 -14.33 -9.36 -30.73
C THR A 206 -13.53 -8.71 -31.89
N GLY A 207 -12.33 -9.21 -32.17
CA GLY A 207 -11.44 -8.74 -33.23
C GLY A 207 -11.61 -9.37 -34.63
N ASP A 208 -12.50 -10.37 -34.80
CA ASP A 208 -12.89 -10.97 -36.09
C ASP A 208 -14.33 -10.59 -36.47
#